data_AF-A0A497S0M9-F1
#
_entry.id   AF-A0A497S0M9-F1
#
_cell.length_a   1.000
_cell.length_b   1.000
_cell.length_c   1.000
_cell.angle_alpha   90.00
_cell.angle_beta   90.00
_cell.angle_gamma   90.00
#
_symmetry.space_group_name_H-M   'P 1'
#
loop_
_entity.id
_entity.type
_entity.pdbx_description
1 polymer ?
#
loop_
_entity_poly.entity_id
_entity_poly.type
_entity_poly.pdbx_seq_one_letter_code
_entity_poly.pdbx_strand_id
1 'polypeptide(L)'
;MECSFCGAEIPKGTGKMFVTKRGVVYYFCSGKCEKNMLKLKRNPRKVKWTAAYRKEKEARLKLIEKDKAKVKEEEKKEKVKEAKEEREKKDKKGKEESKKTEKK
;
A
#
# COMPACT_ATOMS: atom_id res chain seq x y z
N MET A 1 19.06 7.83 19.64
CA MET A 1 18.04 8.91 19.52
C MET A 1 17.89 9.23 18.05
N GLU A 2 16.67 9.26 17.50
CA GLU A 2 16.44 9.45 16.06
C GLU A 2 16.10 10.92 15.74
N CYS A 3 16.61 11.43 14.62
CA CYS A 3 16.26 12.76 14.11
C CYS A 3 14.82 12.79 13.59
N SER A 4 13.99 13.68 14.12
CA SER A 4 12.57 13.83 13.77
C SER A 4 12.32 14.23 12.31
N PHE A 5 13.34 14.74 11.60
CA PHE A 5 13.21 15.11 10.19
C PHE A 5 13.73 14.02 9.24
N CYS A 6 15.00 13.64 9.36
CA CYS A 6 15.61 12.71 8.39
C CYS A 6 15.47 11.24 8.79
N GLY A 7 15.19 10.94 10.05
CA GLY A 7 15.13 9.57 10.58
C GLY A 7 16.50 8.91 10.77
N ALA A 8 17.60 9.68 10.75
CA ALA A 8 18.94 9.16 11.04
C ALA A 8 19.20 9.16 12.55
N GLU A 9 20.06 8.25 13.01
CA GLU A 9 20.53 8.28 14.39
C GLU A 9 21.36 9.54 14.68
N ILE A 10 21.14 10.09 15.87
CA ILE A 10 21.87 11.23 16.42
C ILE A 10 22.94 10.69 17.36
N PRO A 11 24.24 10.92 17.07
CA PRO A 11 25.32 10.60 17.98
C PRO A 11 25.18 11.33 19.31
N LYS A 12 25.60 10.69 20.41
CA LYS A 12 25.58 11.31 21.75
C LYS A 12 26.43 12.59 21.73
N GLY A 13 25.96 13.63 22.40
CA GLY A 13 26.64 14.94 22.45
C GLY A 13 26.49 15.78 21.17
N THR A 14 25.79 15.30 20.14
CA THR A 14 25.53 16.03 18.89
C THR A 14 24.05 16.31 18.72
N GLY A 15 23.73 17.30 17.88
CA GLY A 15 22.38 17.62 17.46
C GLY A 15 21.77 18.77 18.24
N LYS A 16 20.46 18.99 18.02
CA LYS A 16 19.68 20.04 18.69
C LYS A 16 18.31 19.53 19.08
N MET A 17 17.84 19.99 20.22
CA MET A 17 16.47 19.80 20.69
C MET A 17 15.69 21.10 20.48
N PHE A 18 14.52 21.02 19.85
CA PHE A 18 13.63 22.14 19.65
C PHE A 18 12.26 21.82 20.23
N VAL A 19 11.82 22.63 21.19
CA VAL A 19 10.51 22.47 21.83
C VAL A 19 9.56 23.51 21.25
N THR A 20 8.43 23.06 20.71
CA THR A 20 7.39 23.96 20.22
C THR A 20 6.59 24.57 21.36
N LYS A 21 5.86 25.66 21.07
CA LYS A 21 4.89 26.26 22.01
C LYS A 21 3.83 25.27 22.52
N ARG A 22 3.55 24.20 21.78
CA ARG A 22 2.60 23.14 22.16
C ARG A 22 3.23 22.03 23.03
N GLY A 23 4.50 22.15 23.38
CA GLY A 23 5.24 21.13 24.13
C GLY A 23 5.76 19.96 23.28
N VAL A 24 5.54 19.95 21.97
CA VAL A 24 6.11 18.92 21.09
C VAL A 24 7.61 19.13 20.96
N VAL A 25 8.37 18.08 21.27
CA VAL A 25 9.83 18.06 21.19
C VAL A 25 10.27 17.46 19.86
N TYR A 26 11.13 18.19 19.14
CA TYR A 26 11.78 17.74 17.91
C TYR A 26 13.29 17.64 18.11
N TYR A 27 13.87 16.56 17.59
CA TYR A 27 15.30 16.33 17.61
C TYR A 27 15.88 16.45 16.21
N PHE A 28 16.97 17.19 16.06
CA PHE A 28 17.65 17.41 14.79
C PHE A 28 19.10 16.96 14.85
N CYS A 29 19.53 16.13 13.89
CA CYS A 29 20.93 15.72 13.77
C CYS A 29 21.85 16.83 13.25
N SER A 30 21.32 17.79 12.48
CA SER A 30 22.10 18.86 11.86
C SER A 30 21.26 20.09 11.54
N GLY A 31 21.94 21.23 11.29
CA GLY A 31 21.28 22.46 10.86
C GLY A 31 20.52 22.33 9.53
N LYS A 32 20.86 21.36 8.68
CA LYS A 32 20.10 21.05 7.46
C LYS A 32 18.68 20.59 7.80
N CYS A 33 18.55 19.68 8.77
CA CYS A 33 17.27 19.14 9.22
C CYS A 33 16.42 20.21 9.90
N GLU A 34 17.04 21.02 10.75
CA GLU A 34 16.41 22.15 11.42
C GLU A 34 15.84 23.17 10.40
N LYS A 35 16.67 23.64 9.45
CA LYS A 35 16.24 24.60 8.43
C LYS A 35 15.11 24.04 7.56
N ASN A 36 15.20 22.77 7.19
CA ASN A 36 14.22 22.17 6.29
C ASN A 36 12.85 21.97 6.96
N MET A 37 12.84 21.69 8.28
CA MET A 37 11.60 21.58 9.07
C MET A 37 11.05 22.96 9.48
N LEU A 38 11.87 23.82 10.08
CA LEU A 38 11.40 25.05 10.73
C LEU A 38 11.30 26.24 9.78
N LYS A 39 12.31 26.45 8.93
CA LYS A 39 12.34 27.60 8.00
C LYS A 39 11.57 27.30 6.72
N LEU A 40 11.88 26.16 6.09
CA LEU A 40 11.28 25.77 4.81
C LEU A 40 9.96 25.02 4.95
N LYS A 41 9.55 24.64 6.18
CA LYS A 41 8.29 23.94 6.48
C LYS A 41 8.05 22.71 5.59
N ARG A 42 9.12 22.03 5.16
CA ARG A 42 9.00 20.87 4.29
C ARG A 42 8.55 19.66 5.09
N ASN A 43 7.61 18.91 4.54
CA ASN A 43 7.19 17.64 5.13
C ASN A 43 8.23 16.55 4.81
N PRO A 44 8.81 15.86 5.80
CA PRO A 44 9.80 14.81 5.58
C PRO A 44 9.30 13.68 4.67
N ARG A 45 7.99 13.37 4.70
CA ARG A 45 7.32 12.41 3.81
C ARG A 45 7.40 12.74 2.33
N LYS A 46 7.60 14.00 1.97
CA LYS A 46 7.72 14.45 0.57
C LYS A 46 9.17 14.61 0.11
N VAL A 47 10.13 14.49 1.04
CA VAL A 47 11.54 14.77 0.78
C VAL A 47 12.30 13.47 0.55
N LYS A 48 12.75 13.24 -0.69
CA LYS A 48 13.27 11.94 -1.18
C LYS A 48 14.39 11.31 -0.35
N TRP A 49 15.22 12.11 0.30
CA TRP A 49 16.39 11.63 1.03
C TRP A 49 16.11 11.24 2.49
N THR A 50 14.90 11.50 3.02
CA THR A 50 14.55 11.13 4.39
C THR A 50 14.17 9.65 4.48
N ALA A 51 14.35 9.05 5.66
CA ALA A 51 13.88 7.70 5.92
C ALA A 51 12.34 7.60 5.84
N ALA A 52 11.63 8.64 6.26
CA ALA A 52 10.17 8.70 6.20
C ALA A 52 9.64 8.57 4.75
N TYR A 53 10.25 9.27 3.79
CA TYR A 53 9.88 9.15 2.37
C TYR A 53 10.07 7.73 1.86
N ARG A 54 11.21 7.10 2.19
CA ARG A 54 11.51 5.73 1.75
C ARG A 54 10.49 4.72 2.30
N LYS A 55 10.22 4.80 3.61
CA LYS A 55 9.22 3.95 4.30
C LYS A 55 7.82 4.11 3.69
N GLU A 56 7.38 5.34 3.45
CA GLU A 56 6.06 5.59 2.86
C GLU A 56 5.97 5.14 1.40
N LYS A 57 7.03 5.35 0.62
CA LYS A 57 7.10 4.85 -0.76
C LYS A 57 6.98 3.34 -0.80
N GLU A 58 7.71 2.63 0.07
CA GLU A 58 7.66 1.18 0.17
C GLU A 58 6.26 0.69 0.58
N ALA A 59 5.66 1.30 1.62
CA ALA A 59 4.31 0.98 2.05
C ALA A 59 3.29 1.17 0.92
N ARG A 60 3.41 2.26 0.15
CA ARG A 60 2.53 2.55 -0.99
C ARG A 60 2.65 1.49 -2.08
N LEU A 61 3.86 1.05 -2.41
CA LEU A 61 4.07 0.02 -3.42
C LEU A 61 3.45 -1.32 -2.99
N LYS A 62 3.63 -1.71 -1.72
CA LYS A 62 3.02 -2.91 -1.16
C LYS A 62 1.49 -2.88 -1.21
N LEU A 63 0.86 -1.72 -1.00
CA LEU A 63 -0.59 -1.57 -1.14
C LEU A 63 -1.02 -1.79 -2.59
N ILE A 64 -0.34 -1.16 -3.54
CA ILE A 64 -0.63 -1.32 -4.98
C ILE A 64 -0.50 -2.80 -5.41
N GLU A 65 0.50 -3.51 -4.93
CA GLU A 65 0.68 -4.94 -5.22
C GLU A 65 -0.46 -5.80 -4.65
N LYS A 66 -0.89 -5.51 -3.41
CA LYS A 66 -2.04 -6.19 -2.79
C LYS A 66 -3.33 -5.93 -3.55
N ASP A 67 -3.56 -4.69 -3.97
CA ASP A 67 -4.76 -4.31 -4.71
C ASP A 67 -4.80 -5.01 -6.08
N LYS A 68 -3.66 -5.10 -6.78
CA LYS A 68 -3.54 -5.88 -8.02
C LYS A 68 -3.81 -7.37 -7.83
N ALA A 69 -3.35 -7.96 -6.72
CA ALA A 69 -3.59 -9.37 -6.43
C ALA A 69 -5.08 -9.65 -6.19
N LYS A 70 -5.77 -8.75 -5.47
CA LYS A 70 -7.22 -8.86 -5.24
C LYS A 70 -8.01 -8.79 -6.54
N VAL A 71 -7.72 -7.82 -7.40
CA VAL A 71 -8.39 -7.68 -8.71
C VAL A 71 -8.23 -8.96 -9.54
N LYS A 72 -7.01 -9.52 -9.62
CA LYS A 72 -6.78 -10.79 -10.34
C LYS A 72 -7.55 -11.97 -9.76
N GLU A 73 -7.70 -12.02 -8.44
CA GLU A 73 -8.45 -13.08 -7.78
C GLU A 73 -9.96 -12.94 -8.04
N GLU A 74 -10.49 -11.71 -8.05
CA GLU A 74 -11.89 -11.44 -8.39
C GLU A 74 -12.19 -11.75 -9.86
N GLU A 75 -11.33 -11.34 -10.80
CA GLU A 75 -11.46 -11.70 -12.22
C GLU A 75 -11.42 -13.22 -12.43
N LYS A 76 -10.59 -13.94 -11.68
CA LYS A 76 -10.54 -15.42 -11.75
C LYS A 76 -11.83 -16.03 -11.21
N LYS A 77 -12.41 -15.47 -10.14
CA LYS A 77 -13.69 -15.95 -9.57
C LYS A 77 -14.86 -15.71 -10.53
N GLU A 78 -14.90 -14.56 -11.21
CA GLU A 78 -15.92 -14.31 -12.23
C GLU A 78 -15.82 -15.30 -13.39
N LYS A 79 -14.63 -15.50 -13.96
CA LYS A 79 -14.43 -16.47 -15.05
C LYS A 79 -14.81 -17.90 -14.67
N VAL A 80 -14.56 -18.30 -13.43
CA VAL A 80 -14.96 -19.63 -12.93
C VAL A 80 -16.48 -19.72 -12.75
N LYS A 81 -17.14 -18.65 -12.30
CA LYS A 81 -18.61 -18.60 -12.19
C LYS A 81 -19.26 -18.69 -13.56
N GLU A 82 -18.79 -17.90 -14.54
CA GLU A 82 -19.29 -17.92 -15.91
C GLU A 82 -19.12 -19.31 -16.55
N ALA A 83 -17.94 -19.95 -16.39
CA ALA A 83 -17.70 -21.30 -16.90
C ALA A 83 -18.60 -22.36 -16.24
N LYS A 84 -18.93 -22.21 -14.95
CA LYS A 84 -19.81 -23.13 -14.23
C LYS A 84 -21.26 -22.99 -14.68
N GLU A 85 -21.75 -21.76 -14.86
CA GLU A 85 -23.08 -21.50 -15.41
C GLU A 85 -23.24 -22.04 -16.84
N GLU A 86 -22.21 -21.88 -17.68
CA GLU A 86 -22.25 -22.40 -19.05
C GLU A 86 -22.29 -23.94 -19.08
N ARG A 87 -21.61 -24.60 -18.14
CA ARG A 87 -21.62 -26.05 -17.98
C ARG A 87 -22.99 -26.56 -17.51
N GLU A 88 -23.57 -25.95 -16.48
CA GLU A 88 -24.94 -26.28 -16.03
C GLU A 88 -26.01 -26.09 -17.12
N LYS A 89 -25.83 -25.09 -17.99
CA LYS A 89 -26.71 -24.88 -19.16
C LYS A 89 -26.55 -25.99 -20.22
N LYS A 90 -25.34 -26.55 -20.41
CA LYS A 90 -25.09 -27.70 -21.31
C LYS A 90 -25.62 -29.03 -20.76
N ASP A 91 -25.46 -29.28 -19.45
CA ASP A 91 -25.98 -30.49 -18.80
C ASP A 91 -27.51 -30.59 -18.81
N LYS A 92 -28.21 -29.46 -18.70
CA LYS A 92 -29.69 -29.42 -18.83
C LYS A 92 -30.18 -29.69 -20.25
N LYS A 93 -29.46 -29.24 -21.27
CA LYS A 93 -29.81 -29.44 -22.69
C LYS A 93 -29.64 -30.91 -23.13
N GLY A 94 -28.56 -31.58 -22.69
CA GLY A 94 -28.33 -32.99 -22.97
C GLY A 94 -29.37 -33.95 -22.38
N LYS A 95 -30.03 -33.55 -21.28
CA LYS A 95 -31.09 -34.32 -20.61
C LYS A 95 -32.47 -34.19 -21.26
N GLU A 96 -32.72 -33.11 -22.01
CA GLU A 96 -33.92 -32.96 -22.86
C GLU A 96 -33.80 -33.73 -24.19
N GLU A 97 -32.62 -33.77 -24.80
CA GLU A 97 -32.41 -34.49 -26.06
C GLU A 97 -32.46 -36.03 -25.91
N SER A 98 -31.94 -36.58 -24.81
CA SER A 98 -31.95 -38.03 -24.55
C SER A 98 -33.34 -38.59 -24.21
N LYS A 99 -34.26 -37.77 -23.67
CA LYS A 99 -35.67 -38.17 -23.45
C LYS A 99 -36.51 -38.22 -24.73
N LYS A 100 -36.04 -37.62 -25.83
CA LYS A 100 -36.78 -37.55 -27.11
C LYS A 100 -36.51 -38.75 -28.03
N THR A 101 -35.40 -39.46 -27.82
CA THR A 101 -34.98 -40.64 -28.61
C THR A 101 -35.58 -41.97 -28.13
N GLU A 102 -36.02 -42.07 -26.87
CA GLU A 102 -36.64 -43.29 -26.31
C GLU A 102 -38.16 -43.39 -26.53
N LYS A 103 -38.78 -42.42 -27.20
CA LYS A 103 -40.24 -42.36 -27.42
C LYS A 103 -40.65 -42.45 -28.91
N LYS A 104 -39.79 -42.99 -29.75
CA LYS A 104 -40.07 -43.32 -31.16
C LYS A 104 -40.18 -44.82 -31.35
#